data_AF-A0A933BUE7-F1
#
_entry.id   AF-A0A933BUE7-F1
#
_cell.length_a   1.000
_cell.length_b   1.000
_cell.length_c   1.000
_cell.angle_alpha   90.00
_cell.angle_beta   90.00
_cell.angle_gamma   90.00
#
_symmetry.space_group_name_H-M   'P 1'
#
loop_
_entity.id
_entity.type
_entity.pdbx_description
1 polymer ?
#
loop_
_entity_poly.entity_id
_entity_poly.type
_entity_poly.pdbx_seq_one_letter_code
_entity_poly.pdbx_strand_id
1 'polypeptide(L)'
;MEERLEIAGETVALYRRRADGSWILNRRGALVDFLRELASVLPGRLRDQTLLLPPGTRVVRTAGPNTAFVVETAPQVRRLRWGSSRMGDGGPYREVRLAFPYVIVLLLFFREEFEEMRLYYRTGPLEALTDPLLRPNLLNVQGDTDLMASCRACVRGRPAGLDYSPIAEQVPRLLEYFWETGFNADVEDNAFVRSQSLDPRIATVEAWEATSAADPLFILRLPWAPAGLALREAIDRLVALRPHQVHRLGDAAALADLLYRIPEARPEPRDA
;
A
#
# COMPACT_ATOMS: atom_id res chain seq x y z
N MET A 1 -33.63 20.92 -5.43
CA MET A 1 -32.84 22.10 -4.99
C MET A 1 -31.88 22.39 -6.13
N GLU A 2 -31.86 23.62 -6.65
CA GLU A 2 -31.06 23.95 -7.84
C GLU A 2 -29.67 24.42 -7.43
N GLU A 3 -28.65 23.84 -8.06
CA GLU A 3 -27.25 24.10 -7.78
C GLU A 3 -26.53 24.52 -9.08
N ARG A 4 -25.58 25.44 -8.98
CA ARG A 4 -24.79 25.96 -10.09
C ARG A 4 -23.32 25.85 -9.75
N LEU A 5 -22.55 25.22 -10.64
CA LEU A 5 -21.09 25.26 -10.59
C LEU A 5 -20.59 26.35 -11.52
N GLU A 6 -19.64 27.15 -11.03
CA GLU A 6 -18.96 28.18 -11.80
C GLU A 6 -17.46 27.97 -11.70
N ILE A 7 -16.77 28.02 -12.84
CA ILE A 7 -15.31 27.99 -12.91
C ILE A 7 -14.86 29.37 -13.39
N ALA A 8 -14.05 30.03 -12.58
CA ALA A 8 -13.51 31.35 -12.86
C ALA A 8 -12.03 31.40 -12.46
N GLY A 9 -11.16 31.57 -13.46
CA GLY A 9 -9.71 31.51 -13.29
C GLY A 9 -9.27 30.17 -12.68
N GLU A 10 -8.52 30.24 -11.59
CA GLU A 10 -8.02 29.07 -10.86
C GLU A 10 -8.98 28.57 -9.76
N THR A 11 -10.24 29.00 -9.79
CA THR A 11 -11.21 28.65 -8.75
C THR A 11 -12.49 28.04 -9.30
N VAL A 12 -13.08 27.15 -8.50
CA VAL A 12 -14.42 26.59 -8.74
C VAL A 12 -15.33 26.94 -7.56
N ALA A 13 -16.54 27.38 -7.85
CA ALA A 13 -17.53 27.80 -6.88
C ALA A 13 -18.85 27.04 -7.10
N LEU A 14 -19.41 26.52 -6.01
CA LEU A 14 -20.74 25.94 -5.96
C LEU A 14 -21.70 26.99 -5.38
N TYR A 15 -22.75 27.29 -6.12
CA TYR A 15 -23.85 28.16 -5.72
C TYR A 15 -25.12 27.35 -5.51
N ARG A 16 -25.95 27.80 -4.58
CA ARG A 16 -27.27 27.24 -4.32
C ARG A 16 -28.35 28.30 -4.55
N ARG A 17 -29.46 27.92 -5.16
CA ARG A 17 -30.59 28.84 -5.37
C ARG A 17 -31.40 28.99 -4.08
N ARG A 18 -31.64 30.22 -3.65
CA ARG A 18 -32.51 30.57 -2.51
C ARG A 18 -33.98 30.57 -2.92
N ALA A 19 -34.87 30.58 -1.92
CA ALA A 19 -36.32 30.65 -2.14
C ALA A 19 -36.77 31.94 -2.87
N ASP A 20 -36.01 33.03 -2.71
CA ASP A 20 -36.23 34.31 -3.41
C ASP A 20 -35.69 34.31 -4.86
N GLY A 21 -35.16 33.19 -5.33
CA GLY A 21 -34.60 33.03 -6.68
C GLY A 21 -33.15 33.50 -6.84
N SER A 22 -32.55 34.13 -5.83
CA SER A 22 -31.16 34.57 -5.85
C SER A 22 -30.18 33.40 -5.65
N TRP A 23 -28.93 33.58 -6.10
CA TRP A 23 -27.86 32.59 -5.91
C TRP A 23 -26.99 32.98 -4.72
N ILE A 24 -26.74 32.03 -3.82
CA ILE A 24 -25.78 32.19 -2.73
C ILE A 24 -24.58 31.28 -2.97
N LEU A 25 -23.37 31.82 -2.76
CA LEU A 25 -22.15 31.01 -2.71
C LEU A 25 -22.28 30.02 -1.55
N ASN A 26 -22.13 28.74 -1.86
CA ASN A 26 -22.25 27.63 -0.92
C ASN A 26 -20.85 27.08 -0.56
N ARG A 27 -19.97 26.92 -1.55
CA ARG A 27 -18.58 26.48 -1.35
C ARG A 27 -17.65 26.96 -2.46
N ARG A 28 -16.37 27.15 -2.16
CA ARG A 28 -15.32 27.49 -3.15
C ARG A 28 -14.08 26.62 -2.94
N GLY A 29 -13.44 26.19 -4.02
CA GLY A 29 -12.17 25.45 -3.97
C GLY A 29 -11.24 25.83 -5.11
N ALA A 30 -10.00 25.37 -5.04
CA ALA A 30 -9.04 25.52 -6.14
C ALA A 30 -9.44 24.61 -7.30
N LEU A 31 -9.37 25.13 -8.52
CA LEU A 31 -9.72 24.39 -9.73
C LEU A 31 -8.81 23.15 -9.90
N VAL A 32 -7.53 23.27 -9.56
CA VAL A 32 -6.57 22.16 -9.66
C VAL A 32 -6.97 20.97 -8.78
N ASP A 33 -7.42 21.23 -7.55
CA ASP A 33 -7.84 20.18 -6.63
C ASP A 33 -9.17 19.56 -7.08
N PHE A 34 -10.11 20.38 -7.56
CA PHE A 34 -11.37 19.89 -8.13
C PHE A 34 -11.15 19.01 -9.37
N LEU A 35 -10.27 19.42 -10.29
CA LEU A 35 -9.93 18.63 -11.47
C LEU A 35 -9.19 17.34 -11.09
N ARG A 36 -8.39 17.34 -10.03
CA ARG A 36 -7.74 16.13 -9.48
C ARG A 36 -8.79 15.15 -8.94
N GLU A 37 -9.77 15.63 -8.18
CA GLU A 37 -10.92 14.83 -7.73
C GLU A 37 -11.72 14.27 -8.91
N LEU A 38 -12.05 15.13 -9.87
CA LEU A 38 -12.82 14.76 -11.07
C LEU A 38 -12.10 13.67 -11.87
N ALA A 39 -10.80 13.83 -12.12
CA ALA A 39 -9.99 12.85 -12.82
C ALA A 39 -9.94 11.49 -12.09
N SER A 40 -10.02 11.50 -10.76
CA SER A 40 -9.98 10.26 -9.96
C SER A 40 -11.26 9.42 -10.03
N VAL A 41 -12.39 10.03 -10.38
CA VAL A 41 -13.69 9.36 -10.48
C VAL A 41 -14.10 9.03 -11.92
N LEU A 42 -13.40 9.60 -12.90
CA LEU A 42 -13.60 9.26 -14.31
C LEU A 42 -12.89 7.93 -14.65
N PRO A 43 -13.55 7.03 -15.41
CA PRO A 43 -12.92 5.79 -15.83
C PRO A 43 -11.69 6.02 -16.73
N GLY A 44 -10.50 5.86 -16.17
CA GLY A 44 -9.29 5.38 -16.85
C GLY A 44 -8.43 6.40 -17.60
N ARG A 45 -7.47 7.03 -16.92
CA ARG A 45 -6.27 7.62 -17.58
C ARG A 45 -5.26 6.57 -18.06
N LEU A 46 -5.39 5.30 -17.65
CA LEU A 46 -4.42 4.26 -17.98
C LEU A 46 -4.64 3.58 -19.34
N ARG A 47 -5.77 3.83 -20.03
CA ARG A 47 -6.10 3.07 -21.25
C ARG A 47 -5.27 3.46 -22.47
N ASP A 48 -4.66 4.65 -22.47
CA ASP A 48 -3.88 5.18 -23.59
C ASP A 48 -2.48 5.69 -23.16
N GLN A 49 -1.95 5.15 -22.07
CA GLN A 49 -0.63 5.52 -21.54
C GLN A 49 0.31 4.32 -21.52
N THR A 50 1.54 4.53 -21.99
CA THR A 50 2.64 3.59 -21.76
C THR A 50 3.04 3.66 -20.30
N LEU A 51 2.85 2.55 -19.57
CA LEU A 51 3.23 2.47 -18.16
C LEU A 51 4.60 1.85 -18.01
N LEU A 52 5.49 2.56 -17.31
CA LEU A 52 6.66 1.94 -16.71
C LEU A 52 6.19 1.21 -15.44
N LEU A 53 6.31 -0.12 -15.45
CA LEU A 53 5.95 -0.92 -14.29
C LEU A 53 7.14 -1.04 -13.33
N PRO A 54 6.90 -1.04 -12.01
CA PRO A 54 7.93 -1.38 -11.05
C PRO A 54 8.59 -2.73 -11.38
N PRO A 55 9.91 -2.88 -11.19
CA PRO A 55 10.60 -4.15 -11.33
C PRO A 55 9.91 -5.27 -10.53
N GLY A 56 9.80 -6.46 -11.13
CA GLY A 56 9.17 -7.62 -10.50
C GLY A 56 7.64 -7.58 -10.46
N THR A 57 6.99 -6.58 -11.07
CA THR A 57 5.52 -6.54 -11.17
C THR A 57 5.00 -7.75 -11.94
N ARG A 58 4.15 -8.55 -11.31
CA ARG A 58 3.47 -9.71 -11.90
C ARG A 58 2.02 -9.41 -12.26
N VAL A 59 1.37 -8.54 -11.48
CA VAL A 59 -0.04 -8.15 -11.68
C VAL A 59 -0.22 -6.68 -11.35
N VAL A 60 -1.00 -6.00 -12.18
CA VAL A 60 -1.54 -4.67 -11.88
C VAL A 60 -3.05 -4.77 -11.88
N ARG A 61 -3.70 -4.24 -10.85
CA ARG A 61 -5.15 -4.13 -10.80
C ARG A 61 -5.58 -2.73 -10.48
N THR A 62 -6.46 -2.20 -11.30
CA THR A 62 -7.04 -0.87 -11.14
C THR A 62 -8.53 -1.02 -10.85
N ALA A 63 -9.02 -0.24 -9.88
CA ALA A 63 -10.43 -0.22 -9.49
C ALA A 63 -10.81 1.19 -9.02
N GLY A 64 -11.35 1.98 -9.94
CA GLY A 64 -11.55 3.42 -9.72
C GLY A 64 -10.20 4.10 -9.46
N PRO A 65 -10.06 4.87 -8.37
CA PRO A 65 -8.81 5.57 -8.02
C PRO A 65 -7.78 4.67 -7.29
N ASN A 66 -8.12 3.41 -7.03
CA ASN A 66 -7.18 2.45 -6.45
C ASN A 66 -6.37 1.76 -7.56
N THR A 67 -5.05 1.71 -7.37
CA THR A 67 -4.14 0.88 -8.16
C THR A 67 -3.38 -0.03 -7.23
N ALA A 68 -3.57 -1.34 -7.37
CA ALA A 68 -2.82 -2.35 -6.67
C ALA A 68 -1.74 -2.95 -7.58
N PHE A 69 -0.51 -3.02 -7.07
CA PHE A 69 0.60 -3.72 -7.70
C PHE A 69 0.91 -4.99 -6.91
N VAL A 70 1.14 -6.09 -7.63
CA VAL A 70 1.71 -7.32 -7.08
C VAL A 70 3.14 -7.42 -7.59
N VAL A 71 4.10 -7.28 -6.69
CA VAL A 71 5.52 -7.42 -6.98
C VAL A 71 6.01 -8.73 -6.40
N GLU A 72 6.68 -9.52 -7.23
CA GLU A 72 7.36 -10.74 -6.82
C GLU A 72 8.86 -10.50 -6.79
N THR A 73 9.50 -10.98 -5.72
CA THR A 73 10.94 -11.15 -5.69
C THR A 73 11.30 -12.62 -5.58
N ALA A 74 12.24 -13.07 -6.43
CA ALA A 74 12.76 -14.43 -6.41
C ALA A 74 13.47 -14.77 -5.08
N PRO A 75 13.66 -16.07 -4.77
CA PRO A 75 14.36 -16.50 -3.57
C PRO A 75 15.78 -15.92 -3.52
N GLN A 76 16.14 -15.35 -2.38
CA GLN A 76 17.45 -14.74 -2.20
C GLN A 76 17.82 -14.63 -0.72
N VAL A 77 19.12 -14.52 -0.46
CA VAL A 77 19.64 -14.16 0.85
C VAL A 77 19.66 -12.64 0.97
N ARG A 78 18.99 -12.10 1.98
CA ARG A 78 18.96 -10.66 2.25
C ARG A 78 19.83 -10.32 3.44
N ARG A 79 20.53 -9.20 3.35
CA ARG A 79 21.20 -8.53 4.48
C ARG A 79 20.16 -7.73 5.24
N LEU A 80 19.94 -8.06 6.50
CA LEU A 80 19.02 -7.35 7.39
C LEU A 80 19.74 -6.81 8.60
N ARG A 81 19.11 -5.86 9.28
CA ARG A 81 19.51 -5.42 10.61
C ARG A 81 18.58 -6.10 11.62
N TRP A 82 19.14 -6.77 12.62
CA TRP A 82 18.41 -7.47 13.69
C TRP A 82 18.81 -6.94 15.07
N GLY A 83 17.84 -6.55 15.89
CA GLY A 83 18.04 -6.07 17.26
C GLY A 83 17.30 -6.95 18.26
N SER A 84 17.91 -7.17 19.43
CA SER A 84 17.30 -7.95 20.53
C SER A 84 16.45 -7.11 21.49
N SER A 85 16.45 -5.79 21.35
CA SER A 85 15.66 -4.88 22.16
C SER A 85 14.37 -4.49 21.45
N ARG A 86 13.36 -4.06 22.21
CA ARG A 86 12.14 -3.51 21.62
C ARG A 86 12.40 -2.14 21.03
N MET A 87 11.47 -1.71 20.20
CA MET A 87 11.55 -0.41 19.56
C MET A 87 11.52 0.73 20.59
N GLY A 88 12.53 1.62 20.52
CA GLY A 88 12.65 2.76 21.43
C GLY A 88 13.63 2.55 22.59
N ASP A 89 14.02 1.30 22.86
CA ASP A 89 14.94 0.96 23.96
C ASP A 89 16.42 1.26 23.64
N GLY A 90 16.72 1.69 22.41
CA GLY A 90 18.08 2.07 22.00
C GLY A 90 19.08 0.92 21.88
N GLY A 91 18.61 -0.33 21.82
CA GLY A 91 19.48 -1.50 21.67
C GLY A 91 20.25 -1.53 20.34
N PRO A 92 21.44 -2.15 20.32
CA PRO A 92 22.23 -2.27 19.11
C PRO A 92 21.55 -3.22 18.11
N TYR A 93 21.68 -2.89 16.82
CA TYR A 93 21.36 -3.82 15.73
C TYR A 93 22.65 -4.52 15.28
N ARG A 94 22.57 -5.83 15.08
CA ARG A 94 23.58 -6.60 14.34
C ARG A 94 23.10 -6.85 12.91
N GLU A 95 24.04 -7.08 12.01
CA GLU A 95 23.71 -7.54 10.67
C GLU A 95 23.46 -9.04 10.66
N VAL A 96 22.48 -9.48 9.86
CA VAL A 96 22.22 -10.89 9.58
C VAL A 96 22.00 -11.14 8.10
N ARG A 97 22.34 -12.34 7.63
CA ARG A 97 22.09 -12.79 6.25
C ARG A 97 21.11 -13.96 6.22
N LEU A 98 19.88 -13.69 5.83
CA LEU A 98 18.78 -14.67 5.91
C LEU A 98 18.23 -14.99 4.52
N ALA A 99 18.06 -16.27 4.21
CA ALA A 99 17.41 -16.75 3.00
C ALA A 99 15.90 -16.54 3.08
N PHE A 100 15.31 -16.03 2.01
CA PHE A 100 13.88 -15.83 1.85
C PHE A 100 13.35 -16.64 0.67
N PRO A 101 12.11 -17.15 0.75
CA PRO A 101 11.47 -17.80 -0.38
C PRO A 101 11.01 -16.74 -1.39
N TYR A 102 10.12 -17.08 -2.32
CA TYR A 102 9.50 -16.04 -3.15
C TYR A 102 8.73 -15.08 -2.23
N VAL A 103 9.05 -13.78 -2.32
CA VAL A 103 8.37 -12.75 -1.55
C VAL A 103 7.38 -12.04 -2.47
N ILE A 104 6.10 -12.11 -2.09
CA ILE A 104 5.01 -11.50 -2.83
C ILE A 104 4.55 -10.28 -2.05
N VAL A 105 4.77 -9.09 -2.62
CA VAL A 105 4.38 -7.82 -2.01
C VAL A 105 3.22 -7.24 -2.79
N LEU A 106 2.12 -7.00 -2.09
CA LEU A 106 0.98 -6.27 -2.62
C LEU A 106 1.05 -4.84 -2.11
N LEU A 107 1.06 -3.88 -3.02
CA LEU A 107 1.05 -2.44 -2.70
C LEU A 107 -0.23 -1.82 -3.23
N LEU A 108 -0.95 -1.10 -2.38
CA LEU A 108 -2.10 -0.30 -2.75
C LEU A 108 -1.69 1.16 -2.86
N PHE A 109 -2.05 1.78 -3.98
CA PHE A 109 -1.99 3.20 -4.19
C PHE A 109 -3.40 3.76 -4.37
N PHE A 110 -3.70 4.88 -3.73
CA PHE A 110 -4.89 5.67 -3.98
C PHE A 110 -4.46 6.97 -4.64
N ARG A 111 -4.91 7.22 -5.86
CA ARG A 111 -4.51 8.41 -6.63
C ARG A 111 -2.99 8.61 -6.68
N GLU A 112 -2.28 7.52 -6.93
CA GLU A 112 -0.81 7.47 -7.03
C GLU A 112 -0.06 7.70 -5.70
N GLU A 113 -0.78 7.92 -4.59
CA GLU A 113 -0.20 7.97 -3.25
C GLU A 113 -0.22 6.58 -2.61
N PHE A 114 0.89 6.21 -1.96
CA PHE A 114 1.01 4.92 -1.29
C PHE A 114 0.09 4.84 -0.06
N GLU A 115 -0.71 3.78 0.05
CA GLU A 115 -1.69 3.59 1.13
C GLU A 115 -1.33 2.42 2.05
N GLU A 116 -1.06 1.25 1.47
CA GLU A 116 -0.98 -0.01 2.22
C GLU A 116 -0.01 -0.96 1.53
N MET A 117 0.80 -1.66 2.32
CA MET A 117 1.67 -2.74 1.86
C MET A 117 1.35 -4.03 2.62
N ARG A 118 1.28 -5.13 1.88
CA ARG A 118 1.12 -6.47 2.42
C ARG A 118 2.17 -7.40 1.87
N LEU A 119 2.64 -8.32 2.69
CA LEU A 119 3.70 -9.25 2.34
C LEU A 119 3.23 -10.69 2.55
N TYR A 120 3.55 -11.54 1.59
CA TYR A 120 3.26 -12.97 1.59
C TYR A 120 4.48 -13.75 1.08
N TYR A 121 4.50 -15.05 1.35
CA TYR A 121 5.48 -15.96 0.79
C TYR A 121 4.86 -16.93 -0.21
N ARG A 122 5.74 -17.50 -1.05
CA ARG A 122 5.50 -18.72 -1.82
C ARG A 122 6.78 -19.54 -1.96
N THR A 123 6.63 -20.86 -2.08
CA THR A 123 7.75 -21.79 -2.32
C THR A 123 8.08 -21.98 -3.81
N GLY A 124 7.27 -21.39 -4.71
CA GLY A 124 7.50 -21.34 -6.15
C GLY A 124 7.00 -20.01 -6.74
N PRO A 125 7.36 -19.70 -8.00
CA PRO A 125 6.94 -18.47 -8.63
C PRO A 125 5.41 -18.40 -8.76
N LEU A 126 4.90 -17.18 -8.94
CA LEU A 126 3.52 -16.95 -9.33
C LEU A 126 3.31 -17.35 -10.80
N GLU A 127 2.28 -18.17 -11.00
CA GLU A 127 1.83 -18.65 -12.31
C GLU A 127 0.37 -18.24 -12.58
N ALA A 128 -0.45 -18.12 -11.53
CA ALA A 128 -1.87 -17.81 -11.66
C ALA A 128 -2.41 -16.96 -10.51
N LEU A 129 -3.53 -16.29 -10.75
CA LEU A 129 -4.25 -15.54 -9.71
C LEU A 129 -4.91 -16.47 -8.66
N THR A 130 -5.01 -17.77 -8.94
CA THR A 130 -5.50 -18.79 -8.01
C THR A 130 -4.39 -19.36 -7.13
N ASP A 131 -3.15 -18.91 -7.29
CA ASP A 131 -2.02 -19.39 -6.50
C ASP A 131 -2.24 -19.14 -5.01
N PRO A 132 -2.06 -20.17 -4.15
CA PRO A 132 -2.14 -19.99 -2.71
C PRO A 132 -0.97 -19.15 -2.20
N LEU A 133 -1.24 -18.35 -1.17
CA LEU A 133 -0.25 -17.55 -0.46
C LEU A 133 0.09 -18.15 0.90
N LEU A 134 1.32 -17.93 1.34
CA LEU A 134 1.86 -18.38 2.62
C LEU A 134 2.11 -17.17 3.53
N ARG A 135 2.01 -17.39 4.84
CA ARG A 135 2.25 -16.35 5.85
C ARG A 135 3.75 -16.11 5.99
N PRO A 136 4.20 -14.84 5.99
CA PRO A 136 5.59 -14.54 6.29
C PRO A 136 5.84 -14.54 7.81
N ASN A 137 7.11 -14.68 8.18
CA ASN A 137 7.53 -14.78 9.57
C ASN A 137 8.19 -13.51 10.14
N LEU A 138 8.25 -12.41 9.38
CA LEU A 138 8.91 -11.16 9.79
C LEU A 138 7.99 -9.93 9.74
N LEU A 139 6.73 -10.08 10.15
CA LEU A 139 5.78 -8.96 10.15
C LEU A 139 5.89 -8.15 11.44
N ASN A 140 5.92 -6.84 11.27
CA ASN A 140 5.98 -5.88 12.37
C ASN A 140 4.61 -5.46 12.90
N VAL A 141 3.54 -5.64 12.12
CA VAL A 141 2.18 -5.32 12.59
C VAL A 141 1.60 -6.51 13.34
N GLN A 142 1.18 -6.26 14.59
CA GLN A 142 0.41 -7.22 15.37
C GLN A 142 -1.00 -7.32 14.76
N GLY A 143 -1.41 -8.54 14.46
CA GLY A 143 -2.74 -8.84 13.96
C GLY A 143 -3.15 -10.21 14.47
N ASP A 144 -4.41 -10.33 14.87
CA ASP A 144 -5.00 -11.62 15.23
C ASP A 144 -4.76 -12.62 14.10
N THR A 145 -4.42 -13.87 14.44
CA THR A 145 -4.04 -14.90 13.45
C THR A 145 -5.16 -15.23 12.48
N ASP A 146 -6.39 -14.94 12.85
CA ASP A 146 -7.60 -15.19 12.08
C ASP A 146 -8.01 -13.97 11.23
N LEU A 147 -7.38 -12.82 11.46
CA LEU A 147 -7.71 -11.58 10.77
C LEU A 147 -6.66 -11.24 9.71
N MET A 148 -7.14 -10.65 8.61
CA MET A 148 -6.35 -10.13 7.49
C MET A 148 -5.25 -9.10 7.87
N ALA A 149 -5.20 -8.67 9.13
CA ALA A 149 -4.10 -7.87 9.68
C ALA A 149 -2.76 -8.66 9.72
N SER A 150 -2.82 -9.99 9.71
CA SER A 150 -1.65 -10.88 9.88
C SER A 150 -0.65 -10.89 8.72
N CYS A 151 -0.79 -10.04 7.69
CA CYS A 151 0.15 -9.90 6.57
C CYS A 151 0.43 -8.44 6.20
N ARG A 152 0.02 -7.49 7.05
CA ARG A 152 0.29 -6.07 6.85
C ARG A 152 1.74 -5.75 7.19
N ALA A 153 2.43 -5.08 6.29
CA ALA A 153 3.78 -4.58 6.51
C ALA A 153 3.72 -3.07 6.71
N CYS A 154 4.02 -2.62 7.93
CA CYS A 154 4.04 -1.19 8.22
C CYS A 154 5.43 -0.63 7.85
N VAL A 155 5.47 0.22 6.83
CA VAL A 155 6.62 1.10 6.59
C VAL A 155 6.47 2.29 7.54
N ARG A 156 7.00 2.14 8.76
CA ARG A 156 6.87 3.14 9.82
C ARG A 156 7.65 4.40 9.41
N GLY A 157 6.91 5.40 8.92
CA GLY A 157 7.52 6.50 8.17
C GLY A 157 7.62 6.14 6.69
N ARG A 158 7.23 7.05 5.81
CA ARG A 158 7.43 6.88 4.36
C ARG A 158 8.83 7.39 4.01
N PRO A 159 9.51 6.82 3.00
CA PRO A 159 10.69 7.46 2.42
C PRO A 159 10.41 8.94 2.12
N ALA A 160 11.34 9.83 2.47
CA ALA A 160 11.15 11.26 2.25
C ALA A 160 10.91 11.55 0.76
N GLY A 161 9.85 12.32 0.47
CA GLY A 161 9.47 12.67 -0.90
C GLY A 161 9.02 11.49 -1.76
N LEU A 162 8.46 10.43 -1.16
CA LEU A 162 7.87 9.31 -1.90
C LEU A 162 6.77 9.78 -2.86
N ASP A 163 5.85 10.62 -2.37
CA ASP A 163 4.65 11.02 -3.11
C ASP A 163 4.94 11.97 -4.31
N TYR A 164 6.19 12.43 -4.46
CA TYR A 164 6.64 13.23 -5.60
C TYR A 164 7.29 12.39 -6.71
N SER A 165 7.51 11.10 -6.48
CA SER A 165 8.10 10.18 -7.45
C SER A 165 7.02 9.43 -8.24
N PRO A 166 7.26 9.07 -9.51
CA PRO A 166 6.41 8.12 -10.23
C PRO A 166 6.27 6.78 -9.47
N ILE A 167 5.12 6.09 -9.59
CA ILE A 167 4.90 4.81 -8.88
C ILE A 167 5.99 3.78 -9.18
N ALA A 168 6.51 3.76 -10.41
CA ALA A 168 7.61 2.89 -10.83
C ALA A 168 8.87 3.04 -9.94
N GLU A 169 9.11 4.24 -9.40
CA GLU A 169 10.20 4.54 -8.46
C GLU A 169 9.76 4.40 -7.01
N GLN A 170 8.50 4.73 -6.69
CA GLN A 170 7.97 4.60 -5.32
C GLN A 170 8.07 3.16 -4.81
N VAL A 171 7.71 2.18 -5.63
CA VAL A 171 7.66 0.77 -5.23
C VAL A 171 9.04 0.22 -4.83
N PRO A 172 10.11 0.35 -5.64
CA PRO A 172 11.45 -0.04 -5.21
C PRO A 172 11.90 0.64 -3.92
N ARG A 173 11.64 1.96 -3.76
CA ARG A 173 12.00 2.72 -2.57
C ARG A 173 11.26 2.22 -1.33
N LEU A 174 9.98 1.87 -1.45
CA LEU A 174 9.18 1.28 -0.37
C LEU A 174 9.73 -0.09 0.04
N LEU A 175 10.08 -0.93 -0.93
CA LEU A 175 10.65 -2.25 -0.67
C LEU A 175 12.02 -2.16 0.01
N GLU A 176 12.91 -1.31 -0.50
CA GLU A 176 14.22 -1.05 0.10
C GLU A 176 14.07 -0.56 1.54
N TYR A 177 13.25 0.48 1.73
CA TYR A 177 12.97 1.03 3.06
C TYR A 177 12.46 -0.02 4.04
N PHE A 178 11.51 -0.87 3.61
CA PHE A 178 11.00 -1.97 4.44
C PHE A 178 12.12 -2.88 4.95
N TRP A 179 13.02 -3.33 4.07
CA TRP A 179 14.11 -4.21 4.45
C TRP A 179 15.19 -3.51 5.29
N GLU A 180 15.33 -2.19 5.18
CA GLU A 180 16.31 -1.38 5.92
C GLU A 180 15.86 -0.94 7.32
N THR A 181 14.55 -0.93 7.60
CA THR A 181 13.98 -0.43 8.87
C THR A 181 14.50 -1.13 10.12
N GLY A 182 15.07 -2.32 9.97
CA GLY A 182 15.58 -3.14 11.05
C GLY A 182 14.46 -3.94 11.73
N PHE A 183 14.72 -5.21 11.94
CA PHE A 183 13.84 -6.14 12.64
C PHE A 183 14.28 -6.20 14.09
N ASN A 184 13.35 -6.09 15.02
CA ASN A 184 13.64 -5.99 16.45
C ASN A 184 12.80 -6.98 17.26
N ALA A 185 12.89 -6.91 18.59
CA ALA A 185 12.15 -7.83 19.46
C ALA A 185 10.62 -7.79 19.23
N ASP A 186 10.05 -6.69 18.75
CA ASP A 186 8.61 -6.61 18.44
C ASP A 186 8.21 -7.49 17.24
N VAL A 187 9.14 -7.72 16.30
CA VAL A 187 8.97 -8.69 15.21
C VAL A 187 9.20 -10.11 15.71
N GLU A 188 10.23 -10.28 16.53
CA GLU A 188 10.64 -11.57 17.11
C GLU A 188 9.50 -12.18 17.94
N ASP A 189 8.98 -11.41 18.90
CA ASP A 189 7.89 -11.76 19.81
C ASP A 189 6.52 -11.91 19.11
N ASN A 190 6.42 -11.60 17.80
CA ASN A 190 5.16 -11.61 17.05
C ASN A 190 5.13 -12.69 15.95
N ALA A 191 5.70 -12.40 14.78
CA ALA A 191 5.59 -13.28 13.62
C ALA A 191 6.65 -14.39 13.66
N PHE A 192 7.85 -14.07 14.18
CA PHE A 192 8.96 -15.00 14.13
C PHE A 192 8.79 -16.15 15.12
N VAL A 193 8.38 -15.88 16.37
CA VAL A 193 8.14 -16.90 17.40
C VAL A 193 7.21 -18.02 16.92
N ARG A 194 6.18 -17.69 16.13
CA ARG A 194 5.26 -18.68 15.53
C ARG A 194 5.97 -19.60 14.53
N SER A 195 6.97 -19.08 13.82
CA SER A 195 7.75 -19.83 12.84
C SER A 195 8.85 -20.70 13.46
N GLN A 196 9.29 -20.41 14.68
CA GLN A 196 10.38 -21.14 15.34
C GLN A 196 10.08 -22.63 15.54
N SER A 197 8.80 -22.97 15.70
CA SER A 197 8.34 -24.36 15.85
C SER A 197 8.15 -25.11 14.52
N LEU A 198 8.20 -24.42 13.37
CA LEU A 198 7.95 -25.02 12.06
C LEU A 198 9.12 -25.91 11.62
N ASP A 199 10.35 -25.50 11.90
CA ASP A 199 11.55 -26.22 11.48
C ASP A 199 12.77 -25.79 12.33
N PRO A 200 13.60 -26.74 12.82
CA PRO A 200 14.78 -26.43 13.63
C PRO A 200 15.77 -25.49 12.93
N ARG A 201 15.80 -25.46 11.60
CA ARG A 201 16.68 -24.58 10.80
C ARG A 201 16.31 -23.10 10.90
N ILE A 202 15.09 -22.77 11.35
CA ILE A 202 14.65 -21.37 11.58
C ILE A 202 14.21 -21.14 13.03
N ALA A 203 14.56 -22.04 13.95
CA ALA A 203 14.18 -21.95 15.36
C ALA A 203 14.80 -20.73 16.06
N THR A 204 15.98 -20.28 15.60
CA THR A 204 16.59 -19.02 16.02
C THR A 204 17.13 -18.28 14.81
N VAL A 205 17.43 -16.99 14.98
CA VAL A 205 18.03 -16.16 13.93
C VAL A 205 19.40 -16.71 13.54
N GLU A 206 20.18 -17.21 14.50
CA GLU A 206 21.50 -17.83 14.28
C GLU A 206 21.39 -19.13 13.50
N ALA A 207 20.42 -19.99 13.83
CA ALA A 207 20.16 -21.22 13.08
C ALA A 207 19.73 -20.91 11.64
N TRP A 208 18.88 -19.90 11.45
CA TRP A 208 18.44 -19.44 10.14
C TRP A 208 19.62 -18.88 9.34
N GLU A 209 20.44 -18.03 9.93
CA GLU A 209 21.63 -17.46 9.28
C GLU A 209 22.63 -18.54 8.88
N ALA A 210 22.97 -19.46 9.78
CA ALA A 210 23.87 -20.57 9.50
C ALA A 210 23.35 -21.48 8.38
N THR A 211 22.05 -21.80 8.40
CA THR A 211 21.43 -22.61 7.35
C THR A 211 21.35 -21.86 6.02
N SER A 212 21.05 -20.56 6.05
CA SER A 212 21.01 -19.70 4.85
C SER A 212 22.37 -19.64 4.16
N ALA A 213 23.46 -19.63 4.92
CA ALA A 213 24.80 -19.68 4.37
C ALA A 213 25.14 -21.06 3.76
N ALA A 214 24.69 -22.15 4.37
CA ALA A 214 24.96 -23.50 3.92
C ALA A 214 24.13 -23.92 2.69
N ASP A 215 22.84 -23.56 2.66
CA ASP A 215 21.91 -23.86 1.58
C ASP A 215 20.87 -22.75 1.43
N PRO A 216 21.11 -21.72 0.61
CA PRO A 216 20.18 -20.61 0.41
C PRO A 216 18.76 -21.00 -0.04
N LEU A 217 18.58 -22.19 -0.63
CA LEU A 217 17.29 -22.64 -1.16
C LEU A 217 16.51 -23.52 -0.19
N PHE A 218 17.07 -23.84 0.99
CA PHE A 218 16.39 -24.63 2.02
C PHE A 218 15.02 -24.06 2.40
N ILE A 219 14.91 -22.72 2.32
CA ILE A 219 13.75 -21.92 2.66
C ILE A 219 12.50 -22.27 1.82
N LEU A 220 12.70 -22.82 0.62
CA LEU A 220 11.63 -23.27 -0.29
C LEU A 220 11.02 -24.60 0.13
N ARG A 221 11.70 -25.35 1.01
CA ARG A 221 11.25 -26.65 1.51
C ARG A 221 10.62 -26.58 2.90
N LEU A 222 10.54 -25.38 3.49
CA LEU A 222 9.92 -25.21 4.80
C LEU A 222 8.39 -25.27 4.70
N PRO A 223 7.72 -25.88 5.68
CA PRO A 223 6.27 -25.97 5.73
C PRO A 223 5.64 -24.66 6.22
N TRP A 224 5.79 -23.58 5.46
CA TRP A 224 5.22 -22.28 5.82
C TRP A 224 3.71 -22.37 6.05
N ALA A 225 3.23 -21.67 7.07
CA ALA A 225 1.81 -21.66 7.38
C ALA A 225 0.99 -21.05 6.22
N PRO A 226 -0.14 -21.66 5.81
CA PRO A 226 -0.98 -21.09 4.77
C PRO A 226 -1.59 -19.76 5.21
N ALA A 227 -1.67 -18.79 4.29
CA ALA A 227 -2.39 -17.55 4.54
C ALA A 227 -3.91 -17.76 4.55
N GLY A 228 -4.40 -18.86 3.96
CA GLY A 228 -5.83 -19.18 3.84
C GLY A 228 -6.53 -18.39 2.73
N LEU A 229 -5.77 -17.94 1.73
CA LEU A 229 -6.26 -17.16 0.60
C LEU A 229 -5.39 -17.33 -0.65
N ALA A 230 -6.02 -17.25 -1.81
CA ALA A 230 -5.36 -17.15 -3.10
C ALA A 230 -4.95 -15.70 -3.42
N LEU A 231 -4.04 -15.52 -4.38
CA LEU A 231 -3.57 -14.20 -4.81
C LEU A 231 -4.72 -13.27 -5.21
N ARG A 232 -5.70 -13.76 -5.98
CA ARG A 232 -6.89 -12.99 -6.40
C ARG A 232 -7.61 -12.40 -5.20
N GLU A 233 -7.90 -13.24 -4.21
CA GLU A 233 -8.63 -12.86 -3.00
C GLU A 233 -7.84 -11.84 -2.17
N ALA A 234 -6.51 -11.97 -2.11
CA ALA A 234 -5.64 -10.99 -1.47
C ALA A 234 -5.77 -9.60 -2.12
N ILE A 235 -5.73 -9.55 -3.46
CA ILE A 235 -5.84 -8.30 -4.23
C ILE A 235 -7.25 -7.72 -4.09
N ASP A 236 -8.30 -8.56 -4.23
CA ASP A 236 -9.70 -8.15 -4.07
C ASP A 236 -9.93 -7.48 -2.71
N ARG A 237 -9.47 -8.14 -1.64
CA ARG A 237 -9.59 -7.61 -0.28
C ARG A 237 -8.79 -6.33 -0.08
N LEU A 238 -7.57 -6.26 -0.61
CA LEU A 238 -6.72 -5.07 -0.51
C LEU A 238 -7.38 -3.85 -1.17
N VAL A 239 -7.87 -4.02 -2.39
CA VAL A 239 -8.57 -2.95 -3.12
C VAL A 239 -9.87 -2.54 -2.42
N ALA A 240 -10.53 -3.49 -1.74
CA ALA A 240 -11.73 -3.22 -0.96
C ALA A 240 -11.49 -2.49 0.37
N LEU A 241 -10.24 -2.36 0.87
CA LEU A 241 -9.94 -1.63 2.11
C LEU A 241 -10.30 -0.14 2.04
N ARG A 242 -10.25 0.42 0.84
CA ARG A 242 -10.79 1.75 0.52
C ARG A 242 -12.02 1.53 -0.34
N PRO A 243 -13.17 1.13 0.25
CA PRO A 243 -14.40 1.02 -0.49
C PRO A 243 -14.77 2.44 -0.90
N HIS A 244 -14.44 2.77 -2.14
CA HIS A 244 -14.78 4.07 -2.63
C HIS A 244 -16.29 4.16 -2.78
N GLN A 245 -16.89 5.08 -2.02
CA GLN A 245 -18.07 5.79 -2.50
C GLN A 245 -17.65 6.72 -3.65
N VAL A 246 -17.05 6.15 -4.70
CA VAL A 246 -17.05 6.78 -6.02
C VAL A 246 -18.48 6.60 -6.48
N HIS A 247 -19.36 7.52 -6.06
CA HIS A 247 -20.59 7.74 -6.79
C HIS A 247 -20.14 8.03 -8.21
N ARG A 248 -20.52 7.15 -9.15
CA ARG A 248 -20.35 7.46 -10.57
C ARG A 248 -20.92 8.85 -10.79
N LEU A 249 -20.18 9.70 -11.50
CA LEU A 249 -20.72 10.97 -11.96
C LEU A 249 -21.82 10.67 -12.97
N GLY A 250 -23.04 10.48 -12.47
CA GLY A 250 -24.23 10.22 -13.27
C GLY A 250 -25.03 11.49 -13.51
N ASP A 251 -24.83 12.52 -12.68
CA ASP A 251 -25.59 13.77 -12.70
C ASP A 251 -24.76 14.95 -12.15
N ALA A 252 -25.35 16.14 -12.24
CA ALA A 252 -24.74 17.37 -11.76
C ALA A 252 -24.59 17.42 -10.22
N ALA A 253 -25.42 16.68 -9.47
CA ALA A 253 -25.32 16.62 -8.02
C ALA A 253 -24.06 15.87 -7.59
N ALA A 254 -23.70 14.80 -8.29
CA ALA A 254 -22.44 14.08 -8.08
C ALA A 254 -21.21 14.96 -8.37
N LEU A 255 -21.30 15.88 -9.34
CA LEU A 255 -20.25 16.86 -9.64
C LEU A 255 -20.13 17.92 -8.53
N ALA A 256 -21.25 18.37 -7.97
CA ALA A 256 -21.27 19.27 -6.82
C ALA A 256 -20.71 18.59 -5.55
N ASP A 257 -20.98 17.30 -5.35
CA ASP A 257 -20.45 16.52 -4.24
C ASP A 257 -18.90 16.47 -4.22
N LEU A 258 -18.25 16.48 -5.40
CA LEU A 258 -16.79 16.56 -5.47
C LEU A 258 -16.24 17.84 -4.82
N LEU A 259 -16.94 18.97 -4.94
CA LEU A 259 -16.52 20.21 -4.27
C LEU A 259 -16.56 20.09 -2.75
N TYR A 260 -17.41 19.22 -2.22
CA TYR A 260 -17.48 18.99 -0.78
C TYR A 260 -16.28 18.19 -0.23
N ARG A 261 -15.52 17.53 -1.12
CA ARG A 261 -14.39 16.67 -0.78
C ARG A 261 -13.04 17.40 -0.83
N ILE A 262 -12.94 18.53 -1.55
CA ILE A 262 -11.69 19.32 -1.65
C ILE A 262 -11.54 20.36 -0.54
N PRO A 263 -10.31 20.75 -0.16
CA PRO A 263 -10.09 21.87 0.75
C PRO A 263 -10.78 23.14 0.27
N GLU A 264 -11.39 23.87 1.20
CA GLU A 264 -12.00 25.17 0.88
C GLU A 264 -10.91 26.20 0.58
N ALA A 265 -11.05 26.91 -0.54
CA ALA A 265 -10.10 27.95 -0.91
C ALA A 265 -10.15 29.06 0.15
N ARG A 266 -8.98 29.41 0.72
CA ARG A 266 -8.92 30.55 1.63
C ARG A 266 -9.34 31.81 0.86
N PRO A 267 -10.17 32.68 1.46
CA PRO A 267 -10.44 33.97 0.84
C PRO A 267 -9.10 34.69 0.65
N GLU A 268 -8.88 35.23 -0.55
CA GLU A 268 -7.73 36.12 -0.76
C GLU A 268 -7.79 37.24 0.29
N PRO A 269 -6.64 37.61 0.90
CA PRO A 269 -6.60 38.82 1.68
C PRO A 269 -7.10 39.94 0.78
N ARG A 270 -8.20 40.59 1.19
CA ARG A 270 -8.63 41.80 0.50
C ARG A 270 -7.46 42.77 0.64
N ASP A 271 -6.88 43.17 -0.49
CA ASP A 271 -5.91 44.24 -0.53
C ASP A 271 -6.45 45.41 0.31
N ALA A 272 -5.70 45.77 1.34
CA ALA A 272 -6.01 46.85 2.27
C ALA A 272 -5.67 48.20 1.65
#